data_AF-A0A957NBM1-F1
#
_entry.id   AF-A0A957NBM1-F1
#
_cell.length_a   1.000
_cell.length_b   1.000
_cell.length_c   1.000
_cell.angle_alpha   90.00
_cell.angle_beta   90.00
_cell.angle_gamma   90.00
#
_symmetry.space_group_name_H-M   'P 1'
#
loop_
_entity.id
_entity.type
_entity.pdbx_description
1 polymer ?
#
loop_
_entity_poly.entity_id
_entity_poly.type
_entity_poly.pdbx_seq_one_letter_code
_entity_poly.pdbx_strand_id
1 'polypeptide(L)'
;MMRSLTLLALLLMSLFLAACNTGAAPSSTSVSPITIEKPWARPVMVEATMTDGEGEMTEGEGETAMGMGSNSAAYMQIINTGNEDDRLVSGSVDFATVELHQTSIEDGVAKMQQMTEGVAIAAGETLTLEPGGYHVMLIGVKDSLEVGDEFDLTLVFEKAGTMTVSVDVRQP
;
A
#
# COMPACT_ATOMS: atom_id res chain seq x y z
N MET A 1 -75.24 50.27 -41.90
CA MET A 1 -74.01 50.38 -41.08
C MET A 1 -73.44 48.94 -40.97
N MET A 2 -72.68 48.36 -41.92
CA MET A 2 -71.32 48.70 -42.40
C MET A 2 -70.41 49.02 -41.20
N ARG A 3 -69.29 48.37 -40.86
CA ARG A 3 -68.34 47.39 -41.44
C ARG A 3 -67.57 46.83 -40.22
N SER A 4 -67.00 45.63 -40.16
CA SER A 4 -65.67 45.37 -40.73
C SER A 4 -65.25 43.94 -40.40
N LEU A 5 -64.89 43.23 -41.46
CA LEU A 5 -64.22 41.95 -41.53
C LEU A 5 -62.73 42.25 -41.78
N THR A 6 -61.80 41.68 -41.02
CA THR A 6 -60.34 41.67 -41.34
C THR A 6 -59.73 40.46 -40.62
N LEU A 7 -59.67 39.29 -41.25
CA LEU A 7 -58.55 38.75 -42.05
C LEU A 7 -57.16 38.78 -41.36
N LEU A 8 -56.74 37.57 -40.93
CA LEU A 8 -55.52 36.86 -41.35
C LEU A 8 -54.13 37.47 -41.02
N ALA A 9 -53.41 36.81 -40.11
CA ALA A 9 -51.96 36.59 -40.25
C ALA A 9 -51.56 35.26 -39.59
N LEU A 10 -51.30 34.26 -40.45
CA LEU A 10 -50.51 33.06 -40.14
C LEU A 10 -49.05 33.47 -39.91
N LEU A 11 -48.43 32.97 -38.83
CA LEU A 11 -47.00 32.65 -38.87
C LEU A 11 -46.71 31.43 -37.99
N LEU A 12 -46.31 30.35 -38.65
CA LEU A 12 -45.65 29.18 -38.06
C LEU A 12 -44.23 29.54 -37.62
N MET A 13 -43.83 29.13 -36.42
CA MET A 13 -42.44 28.86 -35.95
C MET A 13 -42.53 28.61 -34.43
N SER A 14 -41.96 27.61 -33.78
CA SER A 14 -40.98 26.61 -34.15
C SER A 14 -41.11 25.44 -33.17
N LEU A 15 -40.92 24.24 -33.71
CA LEU A 15 -40.92 22.96 -33.05
C LEU A 15 -39.54 22.69 -32.39
N PHE A 16 -39.54 22.03 -31.23
CA PHE A 16 -38.44 21.33 -30.54
C PHE A 16 -37.13 22.10 -30.25
N LEU A 17 -36.73 22.17 -28.97
CA LEU A 17 -35.45 21.57 -28.55
C LEU A 17 -35.38 21.35 -27.03
N ALA A 18 -35.19 20.07 -26.69
CA ALA A 18 -34.61 19.42 -25.53
C ALA A 18 -34.30 20.22 -24.26
N ALA A 19 -34.76 19.64 -23.15
CA ALA A 19 -34.20 19.82 -21.82
C ALA A 19 -32.71 19.45 -21.79
N CYS A 20 -31.88 20.36 -21.28
CA CYS A 20 -30.61 20.00 -20.66
C CYS A 20 -30.57 20.72 -19.31
N ASN A 21 -31.25 20.14 -18.31
CA ASN A 21 -30.84 20.37 -16.94
C ASN A 21 -29.50 19.64 -16.80
N THR A 22 -28.41 20.40 -16.93
CA THR A 22 -27.05 19.90 -16.70
C THR A 22 -27.01 19.35 -15.28
N GLY A 23 -27.08 18.03 -15.19
CA GLY A 23 -26.67 17.31 -14.00
C GLY A 23 -25.22 17.64 -13.77
N ALA A 24 -24.94 18.41 -12.72
CA ALA A 24 -23.70 18.23 -12.00
C ALA A 24 -23.75 16.79 -11.49
N ALA A 25 -23.12 15.87 -12.22
CA ALA A 25 -22.80 14.56 -11.67
C ALA A 25 -22.09 14.81 -10.34
N PRO A 26 -22.48 14.16 -9.22
CA PRO A 26 -21.64 14.19 -8.05
C PRO A 26 -20.29 13.66 -8.51
N SER A 27 -19.24 14.47 -8.35
CA SER A 27 -17.88 14.00 -8.53
C SER A 27 -17.73 12.84 -7.57
N SER A 28 -17.78 11.62 -8.09
CA SER A 28 -17.52 10.42 -7.32
C SER A 28 -16.10 10.55 -6.79
N THR A 29 -15.96 11.00 -5.55
CA THR A 29 -14.76 10.75 -4.76
C THR A 29 -14.66 9.23 -4.71
N SER A 30 -13.87 8.66 -5.62
CA SER A 30 -13.62 7.23 -5.70
C SER A 30 -12.86 6.86 -4.43
N VAL A 31 -13.60 6.52 -3.38
CA VAL A 31 -13.03 5.91 -2.18
C VAL A 31 -12.34 4.64 -2.67
N SER A 32 -11.03 4.53 -2.43
CA SER A 32 -10.28 3.34 -2.82
C SER A 32 -10.94 2.10 -2.21
N PRO A 33 -11.18 1.02 -2.97
CA PRO A 33 -11.79 -0.20 -2.44
C PRO A 33 -10.86 -0.98 -1.50
N ILE A 34 -9.59 -0.56 -1.39
CA ILE A 34 -8.60 -1.18 -0.52
C ILE A 34 -8.68 -0.56 0.87
N THR A 35 -8.79 -1.41 1.89
CA THR A 35 -8.65 -1.03 3.31
C THR A 35 -7.46 -1.75 3.90
N ILE A 36 -6.63 -1.04 4.68
CA ILE A 36 -5.46 -1.61 5.36
C ILE A 36 -5.72 -1.53 6.86
N GLU A 37 -5.57 -2.66 7.55
CA GLU A 37 -5.85 -2.77 8.97
C GLU A 37 -4.67 -3.33 9.75
N LYS A 38 -4.56 -2.86 11.00
CA LYS A 38 -3.61 -3.34 12.02
C LYS A 38 -2.16 -3.39 11.53
N PRO A 39 -1.64 -2.33 10.88
CA PRO A 39 -0.24 -2.26 10.50
C PRO A 39 0.66 -2.30 11.74
N TRP A 40 1.69 -3.14 11.72
CA TRP A 40 2.72 -3.14 12.74
C TRP A 40 4.04 -3.71 12.20
N ALA A 41 5.16 -3.37 12.83
CA ALA A 41 6.48 -3.85 12.46
C ALA A 41 7.26 -4.41 13.66
N ARG A 42 8.20 -5.31 13.39
CA ARG A 42 9.11 -5.84 14.41
C ARG A 42 10.17 -4.80 14.78
N PRO A 43 10.54 -4.71 16.06
CA PRO A 43 11.65 -3.86 16.47
C PRO A 43 12.96 -4.40 15.90
N VAL A 44 13.90 -3.49 15.66
CA VAL A 44 15.26 -3.83 15.26
C VAL A 44 16.23 -2.82 15.85
N MET A 45 17.27 -3.32 16.52
CA MET A 45 18.36 -2.49 17.03
C MET A 45 19.48 -2.48 16.00
N VAL A 46 19.92 -1.29 15.60
CA VAL A 46 21.13 -1.13 14.81
C VAL A 46 22.25 -0.85 15.80
N GLU A 47 23.14 -1.82 16.01
CA GLU A 47 24.28 -1.58 16.90
C GLU A 47 25.22 -0.56 16.26
N ALA A 48 25.25 0.64 16.85
CA ALA A 48 26.29 1.61 16.55
C ALA A 48 27.63 0.99 16.92
N THR A 49 28.44 0.68 15.90
CA THR A 49 29.77 0.11 16.10
C THR A 49 30.65 1.17 16.78
N MET A 50 30.68 1.16 18.11
CA MET A 50 31.65 1.92 18.90
C MET A 50 33.02 1.31 18.59
N THR A 51 33.80 2.00 17.76
CA THR A 51 35.22 1.67 17.55
C THR A 51 35.98 2.23 18.75
N ASP A 52 35.92 1.52 19.87
CA ASP A 52 36.85 1.70 20.98
C ASP A 52 37.73 0.46 21.11
N GLY A 53 39.00 0.69 21.39
CA GLY A 53 40.11 -0.20 21.08
C GLY A 53 40.16 -1.54 21.81
N GLU A 54 40.91 -2.44 21.16
CA GLU A 54 41.72 -3.51 21.75
C GLU A 54 41.02 -4.50 22.70
N GLY A 55 40.62 -5.68 22.19
CA GLY A 55 40.21 -6.78 23.06
C GLY A 55 39.83 -8.08 22.36
N GLU A 56 40.82 -8.96 22.22
CA GLU A 56 40.72 -10.43 22.19
C GLU A 56 39.97 -11.13 21.04
N MET A 57 40.79 -11.70 20.15
CA MET A 57 40.42 -12.67 19.12
C MET A 57 39.95 -13.98 19.77
N THR A 58 38.64 -14.26 19.74
CA THR A 58 38.15 -15.64 19.80
C THR A 58 37.93 -16.13 18.38
N GLU A 59 38.76 -17.08 17.96
CA GLU A 59 38.70 -17.79 16.68
C GLU A 59 37.37 -18.54 16.55
N GLY A 60 36.47 -18.00 15.73
CA GLY A 60 35.33 -18.69 15.15
C GLY A 60 35.25 -18.23 13.70
N GLU A 61 35.31 -19.18 12.77
CA GLU A 61 35.54 -19.01 11.33
C GLU A 61 34.70 -17.87 10.73
N GLY A 62 35.38 -16.74 10.47
CA GLY A 62 34.78 -15.52 9.95
C GLY A 62 34.45 -15.64 8.47
N GLU A 63 33.22 -16.02 8.17
CA GLU A 63 32.57 -15.58 6.94
C GLU A 63 32.41 -14.06 7.03
N THR A 64 33.15 -13.36 6.18
CA THR A 64 33.09 -11.92 5.91
C THR A 64 31.83 -11.23 6.43
N ALA A 65 31.97 -10.56 7.57
CA ALA A 65 31.03 -9.58 8.07
C ALA A 65 30.90 -8.44 7.05
N MET A 66 30.05 -8.64 6.05
CA MET A 66 29.34 -7.52 5.44
C MET A 66 28.45 -6.99 6.56
N GLY A 67 28.57 -5.70 6.92
CA GLY A 67 27.61 -5.07 7.81
C GLY A 67 26.22 -5.24 7.22
N MET A 68 25.50 -6.29 7.62
CA MET A 68 24.09 -6.45 7.35
C MET A 68 23.44 -5.32 8.13
N GLY A 69 23.09 -4.24 7.45
CA GLY A 69 22.16 -3.27 8.02
C GLY A 69 20.98 -4.06 8.59
N SER A 70 20.55 -3.72 9.79
CA SER A 70 19.60 -4.56 10.49
C SER A 70 18.29 -4.64 9.69
N ASN A 71 17.74 -5.83 9.52
CA ASN A 71 16.50 -6.03 8.77
C ASN A 71 15.30 -6.10 9.72
N SER A 72 14.17 -5.54 9.29
CA SER A 72 12.88 -5.68 9.97
C SER A 72 11.81 -6.17 8.98
N ALA A 73 10.61 -6.46 9.49
CA ALA A 73 9.45 -6.80 8.68
C ALA A 73 8.20 -6.13 9.26
N ALA A 74 7.33 -5.67 8.35
CA ALA A 74 6.02 -5.13 8.65
C ALA A 74 4.90 -6.05 8.16
N TYR A 75 3.80 -6.01 8.92
CA TYR A 75 2.67 -6.93 8.88
C TYR A 75 1.37 -6.14 8.97
N MET A 76 0.32 -6.61 8.30
CA MET A 76 -0.98 -5.95 8.22
C MET A 76 -2.00 -6.87 7.53
N GLN A 77 -3.27 -6.48 7.55
CA GLN A 77 -4.28 -7.07 6.67
C GLN A 77 -4.66 -6.06 5.59
N ILE A 78 -4.72 -6.51 4.35
CA ILE A 78 -5.14 -5.69 3.20
C ILE A 78 -6.42 -6.31 2.63
N ILE A 79 -7.51 -5.58 2.72
CA ILE A 79 -8.85 -6.04 2.38
C ILE A 79 -9.27 -5.36 1.08
N ASN A 80 -9.55 -6.15 0.05
CA ASN A 80 -10.14 -5.66 -1.18
C ASN A 80 -11.66 -5.75 -1.12
N THR A 81 -12.32 -4.64 -0.74
CA THR A 81 -13.78 -4.55 -0.69
C THR A 81 -14.43 -4.24 -2.04
N GLY A 82 -13.62 -4.14 -3.09
CA GLY A 82 -14.04 -3.83 -4.44
C GLY A 82 -14.52 -5.05 -5.22
N ASN A 83 -14.91 -4.77 -6.47
CA ASN A 83 -15.52 -5.75 -7.36
C ASN A 83 -14.51 -6.30 -8.38
N GLU A 84 -13.27 -5.84 -8.32
CA GLU A 84 -12.19 -6.20 -9.22
C GLU A 84 -10.96 -6.60 -8.41
N ASP A 85 -10.17 -7.53 -8.96
CA ASP A 85 -8.88 -7.89 -8.40
C ASP A 85 -7.92 -6.69 -8.42
N ASP A 86 -7.09 -6.59 -7.39
CA ASP A 86 -5.98 -5.65 -7.28
C ASP A 86 -4.68 -6.41 -6.96
N ARG A 87 -3.57 -5.69 -6.87
CA ARG A 87 -2.26 -6.24 -6.59
C ARG A 87 -1.44 -5.24 -5.81
N LEU A 88 -0.90 -5.67 -4.67
CA LEU A 88 0.14 -4.93 -3.98
C LEU A 88 1.45 -5.11 -4.75
N VAL A 89 1.95 -4.06 -5.39
CA VAL A 89 3.12 -4.15 -6.28
C VAL A 89 4.42 -3.80 -5.56
N SER A 90 4.39 -2.84 -4.63
CA SER A 90 5.59 -2.40 -3.91
C SER A 90 5.24 -1.58 -2.68
N GLY A 91 6.26 -1.16 -1.94
CA GLY A 91 6.15 -0.14 -0.91
C GLY A 91 7.44 0.68 -0.80
N SER A 92 7.45 1.65 0.11
CA SER A 92 8.60 2.51 0.38
C SER A 92 8.53 3.14 1.78
N VAL A 93 9.71 3.35 2.35
CA VAL A 93 9.97 4.16 3.56
C VAL A 93 11.27 4.94 3.34
N ASP A 94 11.52 6.00 4.12
CA ASP A 94 12.71 6.85 3.94
C ASP A 94 14.01 6.24 4.51
N PHE A 95 13.88 5.26 5.41
CA PHE A 95 14.97 4.73 6.22
C PHE A 95 15.45 3.32 5.83
N ALA A 96 14.80 2.66 4.85
CA ALA A 96 15.13 1.29 4.45
C ALA A 96 14.68 1.02 3.00
N THR A 97 15.26 -0.01 2.38
CA THR A 97 14.72 -0.59 1.14
C THR A 97 13.53 -1.47 1.47
N VAL A 98 12.46 -1.37 0.68
CA VAL A 98 11.24 -2.15 0.88
C VAL A 98 11.09 -3.22 -0.19
N GLU A 99 10.86 -4.45 0.24
CA GLU A 99 10.55 -5.58 -0.65
C GLU A 99 9.34 -6.36 -0.14
N LEU A 100 8.59 -6.99 -1.05
CA LEU A 100 7.51 -7.90 -0.69
C LEU A 100 8.03 -9.33 -0.69
N HIS A 101 7.84 -10.05 0.40
CA HIS A 101 8.39 -11.40 0.57
C HIS A 101 7.29 -12.37 1.00
N GLN A 102 7.49 -13.65 0.70
CA GLN A 102 6.74 -14.77 1.25
C GLN A 102 7.70 -15.69 1.96
N THR A 103 7.39 -16.03 3.21
CA THR A 103 8.03 -17.14 3.90
C THR A 103 7.21 -18.41 3.69
N SER A 104 7.90 -19.53 3.42
CA SER A 104 7.32 -20.88 3.39
C SER A 104 8.22 -21.83 4.17
N ILE A 105 7.67 -22.96 4.63
CA ILE A 105 8.47 -24.06 5.15
C ILE A 105 8.46 -25.16 4.10
N GLU A 106 9.64 -25.50 3.60
CA GLU A 106 9.85 -26.58 2.64
C GLU A 106 10.85 -27.56 3.25
N ASP A 107 10.44 -28.82 3.41
CA ASP A 107 11.26 -29.89 4.01
C ASP A 107 11.81 -29.54 5.41
N GLY A 108 11.04 -28.79 6.21
CA GLY A 108 11.43 -28.34 7.54
C GLY A 108 12.38 -27.13 7.54
N VAL A 109 12.73 -26.60 6.38
CA VAL A 109 13.58 -25.42 6.21
C VAL A 109 12.71 -24.22 5.86
N ALA A 110 12.88 -23.12 6.59
CA ALA A 110 12.26 -21.85 6.24
C ALA A 110 12.92 -21.28 4.98
N LYS A 111 12.13 -21.01 3.96
CA LYS A 111 12.53 -20.32 2.74
C LYS A 111 11.83 -18.97 2.67
N MET A 112 12.56 -17.96 2.21
CA MET A 112 12.05 -16.62 2.00
C MET A 112 12.23 -16.27 0.53
N GLN A 113 11.13 -15.92 -0.14
CA GLN A 113 11.11 -15.61 -1.56
C GLN A 113 10.58 -14.19 -1.76
N GLN A 114 11.29 -13.39 -2.55
CA GLN A 114 10.82 -12.08 -2.97
C GLN A 114 9.69 -12.21 -4.03
N MET A 115 8.65 -11.40 -3.89
CA MET A 115 7.52 -11.31 -4.81
C MET A 115 7.73 -10.12 -5.77
N THR A 116 8.57 -10.29 -6.79
CA THR A 116 8.94 -9.20 -7.73
C THR A 116 7.75 -8.69 -8.55
N GLU A 117 6.79 -9.57 -8.85
CA GLU A 117 5.56 -9.23 -9.55
C GLU A 117 4.45 -8.74 -8.58
N GLY A 118 4.78 -8.50 -7.32
CA GLY A 118 3.80 -8.17 -6.29
C GLY A 118 2.89 -9.34 -5.88
N VAL A 119 1.89 -9.04 -5.05
CA VAL A 119 0.96 -10.01 -4.46
C VAL A 119 -0.47 -9.67 -4.86
N ALA A 120 -1.16 -10.61 -5.50
CA ALA A 120 -2.53 -10.43 -5.94
C ALA A 120 -3.52 -10.44 -4.76
N ILE A 121 -4.57 -9.64 -4.87
CA ILE A 121 -5.66 -9.51 -3.91
C ILE A 121 -6.98 -9.55 -4.69
N ALA A 122 -7.60 -10.72 -4.75
CA ALA A 122 -8.84 -10.88 -5.52
C ALA A 122 -9.98 -10.03 -4.94
N ALA A 123 -10.98 -9.72 -5.76
CA ALA A 123 -12.17 -9.00 -5.33
C ALA A 123 -12.86 -9.69 -4.14
N GLY A 124 -13.12 -8.95 -3.07
CA GLY A 124 -13.74 -9.47 -1.84
C GLY A 124 -12.81 -10.26 -0.92
N GLU A 125 -11.54 -10.46 -1.29
CA GLU A 125 -10.57 -11.22 -0.51
C GLU A 125 -9.70 -10.33 0.39
N THR A 126 -9.04 -10.98 1.35
CA THR A 126 -8.07 -10.35 2.25
C THR A 126 -6.70 -10.96 2.04
N LEU A 127 -5.71 -10.12 1.76
CA LEU A 127 -4.30 -10.49 1.83
C LEU A 127 -3.78 -10.24 3.25
N THR A 128 -3.42 -11.31 3.94
CA THR A 128 -2.81 -11.25 5.27
C THR A 128 -1.29 -11.26 5.14
N LEU A 129 -0.65 -10.23 5.69
CA LEU A 129 0.80 -10.16 5.86
C LEU A 129 1.11 -10.46 7.33
N GLU A 130 1.75 -11.61 7.58
CA GLU A 130 1.98 -12.14 8.93
C GLU A 130 3.32 -12.91 9.03
N PRO A 131 3.87 -13.08 10.25
CA PRO A 131 5.07 -13.88 10.46
C PRO A 131 4.91 -15.30 9.90
N GLY A 132 5.85 -15.73 9.07
CA GLY A 132 5.81 -17.05 8.43
C GLY A 132 4.96 -17.13 7.15
N GLY A 133 4.34 -16.02 6.73
CA GLY A 133 3.62 -15.89 5.46
C GLY A 133 4.14 -14.72 4.62
N TYR A 134 3.23 -13.99 3.97
CA TYR A 134 3.60 -12.75 3.27
C TYR A 134 4.01 -11.66 4.26
N HIS A 135 4.95 -10.81 3.88
CA HIS A 135 5.36 -9.66 4.71
C HIS A 135 6.05 -8.60 3.88
N VAL A 136 6.07 -7.37 4.40
CA VAL A 136 6.87 -6.27 3.86
C VAL A 136 8.22 -6.32 4.54
N MET A 137 9.27 -6.67 3.80
CA MET A 137 10.64 -6.74 4.29
C MET A 137 11.28 -5.34 4.23
N LEU A 138 11.83 -4.89 5.36
CA LEU A 138 12.57 -3.63 5.50
C LEU A 138 14.06 -3.96 5.57
N ILE A 139 14.78 -3.70 4.49
CA ILE A 139 16.17 -4.10 4.31
C ILE A 139 17.09 -2.90 4.57
N GLY A 140 18.12 -3.13 5.39
CA GLY A 140 19.13 -2.11 5.67
C GLY A 140 18.56 -0.92 6.42
N VAL A 141 17.82 -1.19 7.50
CA VAL A 141 17.25 -0.16 8.38
C VAL A 141 18.40 0.70 8.93
N LYS A 142 18.34 2.01 8.65
CA LYS A 142 19.40 2.97 8.99
C LYS A 142 19.46 3.30 10.49
N ASP A 143 18.30 3.42 11.12
CA ASP A 143 18.12 3.83 12.51
C ASP A 143 17.26 2.80 13.25
N SER A 144 17.52 2.57 14.54
CA SER A 144 16.78 1.56 15.32
C SER A 144 15.27 1.81 15.27
N LEU A 145 14.50 0.73 15.12
CA LEU A 145 13.06 0.72 15.32
C LEU A 145 12.81 0.15 16.72
N GLU A 146 12.47 1.01 17.67
CA GLU A 146 12.23 0.65 19.06
C GLU A 146 10.73 0.41 19.31
N VAL A 147 10.41 -0.40 20.33
CA VAL A 147 9.01 -0.65 20.68
C VAL A 147 8.33 0.64 21.11
N GLY A 148 7.19 0.94 20.49
CA GLY A 148 6.45 2.19 20.70
C GLY A 148 6.75 3.27 19.66
N ASP A 149 7.73 3.07 18.78
CA ASP A 149 7.92 3.92 17.62
C ASP A 149 6.77 3.74 16.62
N GLU A 150 6.60 4.75 15.77
CA GLU A 150 5.64 4.76 14.69
C GLU A 150 6.30 5.34 13.42
N PHE A 151 6.01 4.77 12.26
CA PHE A 151 6.50 5.30 10.98
C PHE A 151 5.48 5.16 9.86
N ASP A 152 5.59 6.03 8.86
CA ASP A 152 4.76 5.96 7.66
C ASP A 152 5.34 4.95 6.66
N LEU A 153 4.54 3.95 6.30
CA LEU A 153 4.78 3.01 5.21
C LEU A 153 3.87 3.34 4.04
N THR A 154 4.48 3.65 2.90
CA THR A 154 3.72 3.85 1.67
C THR A 154 3.66 2.54 0.88
N LEU A 155 2.46 2.11 0.52
CA LEU A 155 2.16 0.94 -0.30
C LEU A 155 1.64 1.38 -1.66
N VAL A 156 2.02 0.65 -2.71
CA VAL A 156 1.57 0.91 -4.07
C VAL A 156 0.78 -0.29 -4.56
N PHE A 157 -0.44 -0.01 -5.00
CA PHE A 157 -1.35 -0.96 -5.60
C PHE A 157 -1.47 -0.70 -7.10
N GLU A 158 -1.67 -1.76 -7.88
CA GLU A 158 -1.79 -1.69 -9.33
C GLU A 158 -2.99 -0.84 -9.77
N LYS A 159 -4.14 -0.96 -9.08
CA LYS A 159 -5.37 -0.23 -9.40
C LYS A 159 -5.74 0.82 -8.37
N ALA A 160 -5.67 0.50 -7.08
CA ALA A 160 -5.98 1.44 -6.00
C ALA A 160 -4.96 2.59 -5.87
N GLY A 161 -3.80 2.47 -6.51
CA GLY A 161 -2.75 3.49 -6.48
C GLY A 161 -1.98 3.48 -5.17
N THR A 162 -1.55 4.66 -4.72
CA THR A 162 -0.67 4.78 -3.56
C THR A 162 -1.46 5.04 -2.28
N MET A 163 -1.12 4.32 -1.21
CA MET A 163 -1.70 4.49 0.12
C MET A 163 -0.60 4.52 1.17
N THR A 164 -0.63 5.50 2.06
CA THR A 164 0.29 5.59 3.20
C THR A 164 -0.43 5.16 4.47
N VAL A 165 0.22 4.31 5.25
CA VAL A 165 -0.28 3.82 6.54
C VAL A 165 0.76 4.06 7.62
N SER A 166 0.30 4.48 8.78
CA SER A 166 1.13 4.56 9.99
C SER A 166 1.30 3.14 10.56
N VAL A 167 2.53 2.77 10.92
CA VAL A 167 2.92 1.42 11.33
C VAL A 167 3.51 1.48 12.74
N ASP A 168 2.86 0.77 13.68
CA ASP A 168 3.34 0.67 15.07
C ASP A 168 4.49 -0.34 15.20
N VAL A 169 5.59 0.03 15.85
CA VAL A 169 6.66 -0.90 16.18
C VAL A 169 6.35 -1.59 17.50
N ARG A 170 6.23 -2.93 17.48
CA ARG A 170 5.89 -3.72 18.67
C ARG A 170 6.44 -5.15 18.60
N GLN A 171 6.46 -5.81 19.76
CA GLN A 171 6.77 -7.24 19.81
C GLN A 171 5.63 -8.07 19.21
N PRO A 172 5.95 -9.18 18.50
CA PRO A 172 4.97 -10.13 17.98
C PRO A 172 4.16 -10.81 19.09
#